data_AF-A0AAP9MZA9-F1
#
_entry.id   AF-A0AAP9MZA9-F1
#
_cell.length_a   1.000
_cell.length_b   1.000
_cell.length_c   1.000
_cell.angle_alpha   90.00
_cell.angle_beta   90.00
_cell.angle_gamma   90.00
#
_symmetry.space_group_name_H-M   'P 1'
#
loop_
_entity.id
_entity.type
_entity.pdbx_description
1 polymer ?
#
loop_
_entity_poly.entity_id
_entity_poly.type
_entity_poly.pdbx_seq_one_letter_code
_entity_poly.pdbx_strand_id
1 'polypeptide(L)'
;MVHGVKRTQRDYSLTFKLAVVDQVEKGELTCGQAQERYGIQGKSTVLVWLRKHGRQDWSQGASIRAERSCAMSDPKTLTPEQRIKELEQQLELMSQKAQFFETVVDVLKNDYGVSVGKKAIRQVLSQGQVAGLSIARACQFLGISRQAYYKRNRAADSKARQADRVVEFVQKVRLRQPRLGTRKLHYLLHCQPDKRFQVGRDRLFEVLGERRLLVLPKRAYHKTTQSYHRFYRHPNLLKAGPNQVVPSGPEHVWVADITYLPARSGPLYLSLVTDAFSRKIVGHHVHESLHAESVAQAFRQALRKRRRRQPLVHHSDRGIQYCSALYQSLHARHGVHCSMTDGYDCYQNALAERINGILKTELLLSSPENLEQARKMVDEAVQIYNSERPHMALKNKTPDAVHRAF
;
A
#
# COMPACT_ATOMS: atom_id res chain seq x y z
N MET A 1 -55.28 65.09 40.85
CA MET A 1 -55.57 63.83 41.57
C MET A 1 -55.42 62.66 40.61
N VAL A 2 -54.42 61.81 40.81
CA VAL A 2 -54.46 60.37 40.49
C VAL A 2 -53.72 59.70 41.64
N HIS A 3 -54.46 59.06 42.55
CA HIS A 3 -53.87 58.30 43.65
C HIS A 3 -53.26 57.01 43.08
N GLY A 4 -51.94 57.00 42.90
CA GLY A 4 -51.20 55.81 42.52
C GLY A 4 -51.28 54.76 43.63
N VAL A 5 -51.97 53.65 43.35
CA VAL A 5 -52.11 52.52 44.26
C VAL A 5 -50.72 51.98 44.61
N LYS A 6 -50.31 52.12 45.87
CA LYS A 6 -49.06 51.57 46.40
C LYS A 6 -49.12 50.04 46.34
N ARG A 7 -48.34 49.42 45.46
CA ARG A 7 -48.28 47.95 45.32
C ARG A 7 -47.34 47.34 46.36
N THR A 8 -47.78 46.28 47.04
CA THR A 8 -46.94 45.58 48.04
C THR A 8 -45.91 44.70 47.34
N GLN A 9 -44.83 44.34 48.04
CA GLN A 9 -43.66 43.63 47.45
C GLN A 9 -44.02 42.27 46.81
N ARG A 10 -45.18 41.69 47.18
CA ARG A 10 -45.70 40.42 46.65
C ARG A 10 -46.45 40.54 45.32
N ASP A 11 -46.75 41.76 44.84
CA ASP A 11 -47.70 41.97 43.74
C ASP A 11 -47.08 42.34 42.38
N TYR A 12 -45.75 42.32 42.26
CA TYR A 12 -45.07 42.67 41.00
C TYR A 12 -44.90 41.44 40.10
N SER A 13 -45.65 41.39 39.00
CA SER A 13 -45.50 40.36 37.96
C SER A 13 -44.11 40.40 37.32
N LEU A 14 -43.64 39.25 36.81
CA LEU A 14 -42.32 39.16 36.17
C LEU A 14 -42.21 40.06 34.93
N THR A 15 -43.27 40.14 34.14
CA THR A 15 -43.35 41.01 32.95
C THR A 15 -43.19 42.49 33.31
N PHE A 16 -43.80 42.91 34.41
CA PHE A 16 -43.65 44.27 34.92
C PHE A 16 -42.21 44.56 35.38
N LYS A 17 -41.58 43.61 36.10
CA LYS A 17 -40.18 43.76 36.54
C LYS A 17 -39.22 43.91 35.36
N LEU A 18 -39.38 43.10 34.31
CA LEU A 18 -38.54 43.14 33.12
C LEU A 18 -38.70 44.45 32.34
N ALA A 19 -39.91 44.98 32.22
CA ALA A 19 -40.16 46.25 31.55
C ALA A 19 -39.49 47.44 32.27
N VAL A 20 -39.53 47.45 33.61
CA VAL A 20 -38.85 48.48 34.41
C VAL A 20 -37.34 48.37 34.30
N VAL A 21 -36.78 47.15 34.27
CA VAL A 21 -35.33 46.93 34.09
C VAL A 21 -34.87 47.42 32.71
N ASP A 22 -35.59 47.08 31.64
CA ASP A 22 -35.25 47.48 30.26
C ASP A 22 -35.24 49.01 30.08
N GLN A 23 -36.20 49.74 30.66
CA GLN A 23 -36.23 51.21 30.62
C GLN A 23 -35.06 51.85 31.37
N VAL A 24 -34.64 51.25 32.49
CA VAL A 24 -33.49 51.76 33.25
C VAL A 24 -32.17 51.45 32.54
N GLU A 25 -32.03 50.28 31.92
CA GLU A 25 -30.83 49.93 31.13
C GLU A 25 -30.67 50.76 29.87
N LYS A 26 -31.79 51.16 29.24
CA LYS A 26 -31.80 52.11 28.11
C LYS A 26 -31.51 53.56 28.51
N GLY A 27 -31.42 53.84 29.82
CA GLY A 27 -31.16 55.19 30.34
C GLY A 27 -32.36 56.13 30.28
N GLU A 28 -33.56 55.61 30.02
CA GLU A 28 -34.78 56.43 29.91
C GLU A 28 -35.27 56.92 31.28
N LEU A 29 -34.97 56.16 32.34
CA LEU A 29 -35.30 56.50 33.73
C LEU A 29 -34.16 56.07 34.67
N THR A 30 -33.89 56.89 35.69
CA THR A 30 -33.04 56.45 36.82
C THR A 30 -33.81 55.52 37.76
N CYS A 31 -33.10 54.73 38.57
CA CYS A 31 -33.72 53.84 39.56
C CYS A 31 -34.70 54.57 40.50
N GLY A 32 -34.37 55.79 40.92
CA GLY A 32 -35.23 56.62 41.77
C GLY A 32 -36.48 57.12 41.05
N GLN A 33 -36.33 57.59 39.81
CA GLN A 33 -37.45 58.04 38.98
C GLN A 33 -38.40 56.89 38.62
N ALA A 34 -37.87 55.70 38.34
CA ALA A 34 -38.68 54.51 38.11
C ALA A 34 -39.47 54.12 39.37
N GLN A 35 -38.87 54.27 40.55
CA GLN A 35 -39.54 53.97 41.81
C GLN A 35 -40.72 54.92 42.07
N GLU A 36 -40.53 56.22 41.86
CA GLU A 36 -41.56 57.25 42.07
C GLU A 36 -42.67 57.15 41.02
N ARG A 37 -42.31 56.99 39.74
CA ARG A 37 -43.25 56.91 38.62
C ARG A 37 -44.17 55.70 38.71
N TYR A 38 -43.66 54.56 39.17
CA TYR A 38 -44.40 53.30 39.22
C TYR A 38 -44.88 52.92 40.63
N GLY A 39 -44.67 53.78 41.64
CA GLY A 39 -45.12 53.55 43.01
C GLY A 39 -44.49 52.33 43.68
N ILE A 40 -43.24 52.01 43.34
CA ILE A 40 -42.53 50.81 43.83
C ILE A 40 -42.08 51.03 45.27
N GLN A 41 -42.39 50.08 46.16
CA GLN A 41 -41.96 50.16 47.55
C GLN A 41 -40.55 49.58 47.76
N GLY A 42 -39.71 50.35 48.46
CA GLY A 42 -38.33 49.99 48.82
C GLY A 42 -37.29 50.66 47.93
N LYS A 43 -36.36 51.39 48.56
CA LYS A 43 -35.30 52.19 47.90
C LYS A 43 -34.34 51.37 47.03
N SER A 44 -34.25 50.06 47.27
CA SER A 44 -33.35 49.15 46.57
C SER A 44 -34.07 48.15 45.66
N THR A 45 -35.41 48.18 45.59
CA THR A 45 -36.19 47.16 44.89
C THR A 45 -35.88 47.12 43.39
N VAL A 46 -35.78 48.28 42.73
CA VAL A 46 -35.42 48.38 41.31
C VAL A 46 -33.97 47.93 41.06
N LEU A 47 -33.05 48.26 41.96
CA LEU A 47 -31.64 47.81 41.91
C LEU A 47 -31.50 46.29 42.08
N VAL A 48 -32.35 45.67 42.89
CA VAL A 48 -32.38 44.20 43.04
C VAL A 48 -32.88 43.54 41.74
N TRP A 49 -33.86 44.15 41.06
CA TRP A 49 -34.32 43.64 39.76
C TRP A 49 -33.27 43.78 38.67
N LEU A 50 -32.54 44.91 38.61
CA LEU A 50 -31.42 45.11 37.69
C LEU A 50 -30.32 44.06 37.88
N ARG A 51 -29.97 43.72 39.13
CA ARG A 51 -28.97 42.67 39.40
C ARG A 51 -29.44 41.26 39.02
N LYS A 52 -30.74 40.99 39.09
CA LYS A 52 -31.30 39.66 38.86
C LYS A 52 -31.72 39.42 37.40
N HIS A 53 -32.14 40.47 36.71
CA HIS A 53 -32.76 40.39 35.39
C HIS A 53 -32.12 41.30 34.34
N GLY A 54 -31.21 42.19 34.74
CA GLY A 54 -30.45 43.04 33.83
C GLY A 54 -29.31 42.28 33.15
N ARG A 55 -28.76 42.89 32.09
CA ARG A 55 -27.67 42.37 31.27
C ARG A 55 -26.29 42.89 31.69
N GLN A 56 -26.24 43.84 32.62
CA GLN A 56 -24.99 44.39 33.15
C GLN A 56 -24.32 43.44 34.16
N ASP A 57 -23.00 43.35 34.12
CA ASP A 57 -22.21 42.50 35.03
C ASP A 57 -21.88 43.28 36.31
N TRP A 58 -22.43 42.84 37.44
CA TRP A 58 -22.34 43.52 38.74
C TRP A 58 -21.27 42.92 39.67
N SER A 59 -20.40 42.04 39.15
CA SER A 59 -19.34 41.35 39.90
C SER A 59 -18.22 42.27 40.41
N GLN A 60 -18.13 43.51 39.92
CA GLN A 60 -17.22 44.53 40.45
C GLN A 60 -17.93 45.45 41.43
N GLY A 61 -17.99 45.02 42.70
CA GLY A 61 -18.53 45.83 43.80
C GLY A 61 -17.50 46.83 44.35
N ALA A 62 -17.83 48.12 44.21
CA ALA A 62 -17.52 49.23 45.13
C ALA A 62 -16.06 49.69 45.33
N SER A 63 -15.68 50.74 44.60
CA SER A 63 -14.85 51.82 45.16
C SER A 63 -15.31 53.17 44.61
N ILE A 64 -16.19 53.84 45.35
CA ILE A 64 -16.48 55.26 45.13
C ILE A 64 -15.45 56.06 45.94
N ARG A 65 -14.35 56.43 45.29
CA ARG A 65 -13.68 57.71 45.55
C ARG A 65 -13.61 58.45 44.23
N ALA A 66 -14.28 59.60 44.20
CA ALA A 66 -14.25 60.50 43.06
C ALA A 66 -12.81 61.01 42.86
N GLU A 67 -12.18 60.66 41.75
CA GLU A 67 -11.03 61.40 41.24
C GLU A 67 -11.38 62.02 39.90
N ARG A 68 -11.07 63.30 39.82
CA ARG A 68 -11.23 64.18 38.67
C ARG A 68 -10.65 63.54 37.42
N SER A 69 -11.32 63.75 36.29
CA SER A 69 -10.81 63.51 34.95
C SER A 69 -9.45 64.19 34.76
N CYS A 70 -8.37 63.44 34.94
CA CYS A 70 -7.08 63.76 34.37
C CYS A 70 -7.02 63.10 33.00
N ALA A 71 -6.68 63.88 31.97
CA ALA A 71 -6.52 63.42 30.60
C ALA A 71 -5.68 62.14 30.56
N MET A 72 -6.07 61.19 29.71
CA MET A 72 -5.29 59.98 29.45
C MET A 72 -3.85 60.37 29.14
N SER A 73 -2.93 59.97 30.02
CA SER A 73 -1.54 59.83 29.61
C SER A 73 -1.45 58.61 28.71
N ASP A 74 -0.67 58.74 27.64
CA ASP A 74 -0.28 57.66 26.73
C ASP A 74 0.05 56.36 27.48
N PRO A 75 -0.16 55.17 26.85
CA PRO A 75 0.12 53.89 27.49
C PRO A 75 1.53 53.94 28.06
N LYS A 76 1.67 53.82 29.40
CA LYS A 76 2.95 53.87 30.11
C LYS A 76 3.98 53.04 29.33
N THR A 77 4.83 53.73 28.58
CA THR A 77 6.01 53.14 27.98
C THR A 77 6.84 52.65 29.14
N LEU A 78 6.94 51.32 29.29
CA LEU A 78 7.83 50.69 30.25
C LEU A 78 9.16 51.44 30.24
N THR A 79 9.67 51.79 31.41
CA THR A 79 11.02 52.34 31.47
C THR A 79 11.98 51.35 30.79
N PRO A 80 13.00 51.82 30.07
CA PRO A 80 13.90 50.95 29.32
C PRO A 80 14.42 49.79 30.18
N GLU A 81 14.70 50.05 31.46
CA GLU A 81 15.14 49.08 32.46
C GLU A 81 14.10 48.01 32.80
N GLN A 82 12.83 48.40 32.99
CA GLN A 82 11.74 47.45 33.23
C GLN A 82 11.49 46.56 32.01
N ARG A 83 11.63 47.11 30.80
CA ARG A 83 11.49 46.34 29.56
C ARG A 83 12.65 45.36 29.35
N ILE A 84 13.89 45.76 29.67
CA ILE A 84 15.06 44.88 29.61
C ILE A 84 14.87 43.69 30.56
N LYS A 85 14.48 43.95 31.82
CA LYS A 85 14.26 42.90 32.82
C LYS A 85 13.17 41.91 32.42
N GLU A 86 12.07 42.39 31.84
CA GLU A 86 11.00 41.54 31.33
C GLU A 86 11.48 40.65 30.16
N LEU A 87 12.26 41.22 29.23
CA LEU A 87 12.82 40.47 28.11
C LEU A 87 13.87 39.44 28.56
N GLU A 88 14.68 39.76 29.57
CA GLU A 88 15.63 38.81 30.18
C GLU A 88 14.90 37.60 30.79
N GLN A 89 13.83 37.85 31.55
CA GLN A 89 12.99 36.77 32.10
C GLN A 89 12.35 35.92 30.99
N GLN A 90 11.86 36.56 29.93
CA GLN A 90 11.31 35.84 28.78
C GLN A 90 12.37 34.99 28.06
N LEU A 91 13.58 35.52 27.89
CA LEU A 91 14.70 34.78 27.30
C LEU A 91 15.09 33.57 28.15
N GLU A 92 15.15 33.74 29.47
CA GLU A 92 15.48 32.65 30.39
C GLU A 92 14.42 31.55 30.36
N LEU A 93 13.14 31.91 30.39
CA LEU A 93 12.05 30.95 30.25
C LEU A 93 12.10 30.20 28.91
N MET A 94 12.36 30.92 27.81
CA MET A 94 12.49 30.31 26.48
C MET A 94 13.72 29.38 26.40
N SER A 95 14.82 29.75 27.04
CA SER A 95 16.03 28.92 27.14
C SER A 95 15.76 27.64 27.93
N GLN A 96 15.11 27.73 29.09
CA GLN A 96 14.71 26.57 29.89
C GLN A 96 13.78 25.64 29.11
N LYS A 97 12.81 26.21 28.38
CA LYS A 97 11.91 25.45 27.51
C LYS A 97 12.68 24.74 26.38
N ALA A 98 13.65 25.39 25.74
CA ALA A 98 14.49 24.78 24.71
C ALA A 98 15.31 23.63 25.26
N GLN A 99 15.97 23.83 26.40
CA GLN A 99 16.78 22.80 27.07
C GLN A 99 15.93 21.59 27.50
N PHE A 100 14.71 21.82 27.99
CA PHE A 100 13.76 20.75 28.28
C PHE A 100 13.44 19.91 27.04
N PHE A 101 13.10 20.54 25.90
CA PHE A 101 12.80 19.80 24.67
C PHE A 101 14.02 19.09 24.09
N GLU A 102 15.22 19.67 24.17
CA GLU A 102 16.45 18.97 23.79
C GLU A 102 16.66 17.71 24.63
N THR A 103 16.47 17.82 25.94
CA THR A 103 16.59 16.68 26.87
C THR A 103 15.57 15.58 26.53
N VAL A 104 14.31 15.94 26.24
CA VAL A 104 13.28 14.99 25.82
C VAL A 104 13.67 14.28 24.53
N VAL A 105 14.21 15.00 23.53
CA VAL A 105 14.69 14.41 22.28
C VAL A 105 15.85 13.45 22.52
N ASP A 106 16.78 13.80 23.41
CA ASP A 106 17.91 12.94 23.77
C ASP A 106 17.49 11.68 24.51
N VAL A 107 16.56 11.78 25.48
CA VAL A 107 15.96 10.63 26.17
C VAL A 107 15.24 9.71 25.16
N LEU A 108 14.43 10.28 24.26
CA LEU A 108 13.77 9.50 23.20
C LEU A 108 14.77 8.77 22.30
N LYS A 109 15.92 9.38 22.03
CA LYS A 109 16.96 8.79 21.19
C LYS A 109 17.74 7.70 21.92
N ASN A 110 18.10 7.92 23.18
CA ASN A 110 18.97 7.03 23.96
C ASN A 110 18.19 5.84 24.53
N ASP A 111 17.01 6.08 25.10
CA ASP A 111 16.25 5.07 25.85
C ASP A 111 15.26 4.32 24.96
N TYR A 112 14.68 5.02 23.97
CA TYR A 112 13.66 4.46 23.08
C TYR A 112 14.15 4.24 21.64
N GLY A 113 15.39 4.61 21.31
CA GLY A 113 15.96 4.45 19.97
C GLY A 113 15.28 5.30 18.89
N VAL A 114 14.45 6.28 19.27
CA VAL A 114 13.70 7.12 18.34
C VAL A 114 14.61 8.22 17.82
N SER A 115 15.19 8.01 16.63
CA SER A 115 15.96 9.05 15.94
C SER A 115 15.03 9.95 15.12
N VAL A 116 15.14 11.28 15.30
CA VAL A 116 14.52 12.25 14.39
C VAL A 116 15.15 12.08 13.01
N GLY A 117 14.46 11.33 12.15
CA GLY A 117 14.98 10.97 10.84
C GLY A 117 15.34 12.21 10.03
N LYS A 118 16.46 12.18 9.30
CA LYS A 118 16.94 13.28 8.43
C LYS A 118 15.90 13.76 7.40
N LYS A 119 14.85 12.98 7.14
CA LYS A 119 13.69 13.34 6.31
C LYS A 119 12.74 14.34 7.01
N ALA A 120 12.56 14.26 8.33
CA ALA A 120 11.69 15.15 9.10
C ALA A 120 12.23 16.59 9.10
N ILE A 121 13.56 16.76 9.24
CA ILE A 121 14.23 18.08 9.16
C ILE A 121 13.96 18.76 7.82
N ARG A 122 14.02 17.99 6.72
CA ARG A 122 13.68 18.51 5.40
C ARG A 122 12.23 18.97 5.35
N GLN A 123 11.29 18.16 5.83
CA GLN A 123 9.86 18.47 5.85
C GLN A 123 9.57 19.76 6.63
N VAL A 124 10.03 19.86 7.88
CA VAL A 124 9.82 21.03 8.75
C VAL A 124 10.33 22.32 8.11
N LEU A 125 11.54 22.29 7.53
CA LEU A 125 12.13 23.46 6.89
C LEU A 125 11.51 23.79 5.53
N SER A 126 11.03 22.79 4.78
CA SER A 126 10.37 23.00 3.49
C SER A 126 8.92 23.45 3.60
N GLN A 127 8.22 23.06 4.68
CA GLN A 127 6.82 23.38 4.93
C GLN A 127 6.65 24.75 5.60
N GLY A 128 7.75 25.43 5.96
CA GLY A 128 7.72 26.79 6.49
C GLY A 128 6.95 26.93 7.81
N GLN A 129 6.83 25.84 8.59
CA GLN A 129 5.99 25.83 9.79
C GLN A 129 6.49 26.75 10.90
N VAL A 130 7.74 27.22 10.82
CA VAL A 130 8.31 28.20 11.75
C VAL A 130 8.42 29.55 11.04
N ALA A 131 7.48 30.45 11.33
CA ALA A 131 7.48 31.80 10.80
C ALA A 131 8.76 32.55 11.20
N GLY A 132 9.42 33.18 10.22
CA GLY A 132 10.63 34.00 10.45
C GLY A 132 11.95 33.20 10.57
N LEU A 133 11.93 31.87 10.52
CA LEU A 133 13.15 31.06 10.55
C LEU A 133 13.75 30.91 9.15
N SER A 134 14.89 31.57 8.91
CA SER A 134 15.62 31.40 7.65
C SER A 134 16.34 30.05 7.61
N ILE A 135 16.52 29.48 6.41
CA ILE A 135 17.30 28.25 6.20
C ILE A 135 18.72 28.39 6.77
N ALA A 136 19.30 29.60 6.73
CA ALA A 136 20.62 29.88 7.31
C ALA A 136 20.63 29.68 8.83
N ARG A 137 19.67 30.27 9.55
CA ARG A 137 19.52 30.10 11.00
C ARG A 137 19.21 28.66 11.38
N ALA A 138 18.32 28.02 10.64
CA ALA A 138 18.02 26.59 10.85
C ALA A 138 19.25 25.69 10.68
N CYS A 139 20.07 25.93 9.65
CA CYS A 139 21.30 25.20 9.44
C CYS A 139 22.30 25.42 10.58
N GLN A 140 22.39 26.64 11.11
CA GLN A 140 23.22 26.98 12.27
C GLN A 140 22.77 26.22 13.52
N PHE A 141 21.48 26.20 13.82
CA PHE A 141 20.93 25.44 14.97
C PHE A 141 21.18 23.93 14.85
N LEU A 142 21.18 23.41 13.63
CA LEU A 142 21.42 22.00 13.34
C LEU A 142 22.90 21.64 13.21
N GLY A 143 23.82 22.61 13.33
CA GLY A 143 25.26 22.38 13.14
C GLY A 143 25.64 21.90 11.74
N ILE A 144 24.86 22.24 10.71
CA ILE A 144 25.12 21.84 9.31
C ILE A 144 25.39 23.06 8.43
N SER A 145 26.20 22.90 7.38
CA SER A 145 26.36 23.97 6.40
C SER A 145 25.14 24.07 5.47
N ARG A 146 24.81 25.29 5.02
CA ARG A 146 23.76 25.51 4.00
C ARG A 146 24.01 24.68 2.74
N GLN A 147 25.27 24.59 2.32
CA GLN A 147 25.66 23.78 1.16
C GLN A 147 25.34 22.30 1.37
N ALA A 148 25.62 21.75 2.56
CA ALA A 148 25.29 20.36 2.89
C ALA A 148 23.77 20.12 2.88
N TYR A 149 22.98 21.06 3.40
CA TYR A 149 21.51 21.01 3.34
C TYR A 149 21.00 20.91 1.89
N TYR A 150 21.39 21.84 1.01
CA TYR A 150 20.95 21.82 -0.38
C TYR A 150 21.49 20.61 -1.16
N LYS A 151 22.75 20.20 -0.94
CA LYS A 151 23.32 18.99 -1.56
C LYS A 151 22.53 17.74 -1.16
N ARG A 152 22.17 17.61 0.12
CA ARG A 152 21.33 16.51 0.61
C ARG A 152 19.94 16.52 -0.02
N ASN A 153 19.29 17.68 -0.10
CA ASN A 153 17.96 17.79 -0.71
C ASN A 153 17.99 17.43 -2.20
N ARG A 154 18.96 17.96 -2.96
CA ARG A 154 19.14 17.60 -4.38
C ARG A 154 19.36 16.10 -4.57
N ALA A 155 20.16 15.46 -3.73
CA ALA A 155 20.38 14.01 -3.78
C ALA A 155 19.09 13.23 -3.46
N ALA A 156 18.31 13.67 -2.46
CA ALA A 156 17.04 13.06 -2.11
C ALA A 156 16.01 13.21 -3.26
N ASP A 157 15.94 14.36 -3.90
CA ASP A 157 15.06 14.61 -5.05
C ASP A 157 15.43 13.77 -6.25
N SER A 158 16.74 13.63 -6.52
CA SER A 158 17.22 12.74 -7.58
C SER A 158 16.83 11.29 -7.32
N LYS A 159 16.94 10.82 -6.07
CA LYS A 159 16.52 9.47 -5.67
C LYS A 159 15.02 9.27 -5.77
N ALA A 160 14.22 10.28 -5.42
CA ALA A 160 12.76 10.24 -5.55
C ALA A 160 12.35 10.13 -7.03
N ARG A 161 12.88 11.00 -7.88
CA ARG A 161 12.64 10.96 -9.34
C ARG A 161 13.05 9.64 -9.98
N GLN A 162 14.18 9.08 -9.56
CA GLN A 162 14.60 7.75 -10.04
C GLN A 162 13.61 6.68 -9.61
N ALA A 163 13.17 6.71 -8.35
CA ALA A 163 12.20 5.75 -7.83
C ALA A 163 10.85 5.84 -8.55
N ASP A 164 10.37 7.04 -8.89
CA ASP A 164 9.12 7.22 -9.63
C ASP A 164 9.18 6.58 -11.02
N ARG A 165 10.28 6.79 -11.75
CA ARG A 165 10.50 6.16 -13.08
C ARG A 165 10.58 4.65 -13.00
N VAL A 166 11.28 4.13 -11.99
CA VAL A 166 11.38 2.68 -11.76
C VAL A 166 9.99 2.10 -11.50
N VAL A 167 9.15 2.81 -10.75
CA VAL A 167 7.80 2.37 -10.42
C VAL A 167 6.90 2.39 -11.64
N GLU A 168 6.97 3.44 -12.45
CA GLU A 168 6.26 3.53 -13.74
C GLU A 168 6.63 2.34 -14.65
N PHE A 169 7.92 2.04 -14.77
CA PHE A 169 8.39 0.86 -15.51
C PHE A 169 7.84 -0.45 -14.95
N VAL A 170 7.90 -0.63 -13.62
CA VAL A 170 7.39 -1.83 -12.95
C VAL A 170 5.89 -1.99 -13.17
N GLN A 171 5.12 -0.90 -13.09
CA GLN A 171 3.69 -0.91 -13.36
C GLN A 171 3.41 -1.33 -14.81
N LYS A 172 4.14 -0.75 -15.78
CA LYS A 172 4.02 -1.13 -17.20
C LYS A 172 4.29 -2.62 -17.43
N VAL A 173 5.34 -3.17 -16.83
CA VAL A 173 5.64 -4.62 -16.92
C VAL A 173 4.53 -5.45 -16.28
N ARG A 174 3.99 -5.00 -15.14
CA ARG A 174 2.94 -5.74 -14.41
C ARG A 174 1.55 -5.63 -15.03
N LEU A 175 1.31 -4.74 -15.98
CA LEU A 175 0.10 -4.81 -16.81
C LEU A 175 0.04 -6.14 -17.57
N ARG A 176 1.19 -6.64 -18.05
CA ARG A 176 1.29 -7.93 -18.76
C ARG A 176 1.65 -9.09 -17.83
N GLN A 177 2.46 -8.84 -16.79
CA GLN A 177 2.89 -9.87 -15.83
C GLN A 177 2.55 -9.46 -14.39
N PRO A 178 1.27 -9.52 -13.97
CA PRO A 178 0.75 -8.91 -12.75
C PRO A 178 1.53 -9.18 -11.48
N ARG A 179 2.00 -10.42 -11.32
CA ARG A 179 2.70 -10.86 -10.10
C ARG A 179 4.16 -11.20 -10.32
N LEU A 180 4.78 -10.60 -11.34
CA LEU A 180 6.21 -10.74 -11.57
C LEU A 180 7.03 -10.28 -10.35
N GLY A 181 7.86 -11.19 -9.83
CA GLY A 181 8.66 -10.97 -8.64
C GLY A 181 9.78 -9.93 -8.82
N THR A 182 10.14 -9.27 -7.73
CA THR A 182 11.12 -8.16 -7.70
C THR A 182 12.49 -8.51 -8.28
N ARG A 183 13.00 -9.73 -8.07
CA ARG A 183 14.30 -10.16 -8.62
C ARG A 183 14.29 -10.20 -10.15
N LYS A 184 13.17 -10.59 -10.75
CA LYS A 184 12.99 -10.61 -12.21
C LYS A 184 12.81 -9.19 -12.76
N LEU A 185 12.05 -8.35 -12.05
CA LEU A 185 11.94 -6.92 -12.36
C LEU A 185 13.30 -6.21 -12.33
N HIS A 186 14.14 -6.54 -11.34
CA HIS A 186 15.52 -6.02 -11.27
C HIS A 186 16.32 -6.38 -12.52
N TYR A 187 16.25 -7.65 -12.97
CA TYR A 187 16.89 -8.06 -14.22
C TYR A 187 16.36 -7.26 -15.42
N LEU A 188 15.04 -7.13 -15.58
CA LEU A 188 14.43 -6.39 -16.69
C LEU A 188 14.79 -4.90 -16.68
N LEU A 189 14.94 -4.29 -15.49
CA LEU A 189 15.42 -2.92 -15.31
C LEU A 189 16.88 -2.78 -15.77
N HIS A 190 17.74 -3.75 -15.48
CA HIS A 190 19.14 -3.73 -15.90
C HIS A 190 19.32 -3.98 -17.41
N CYS A 191 18.35 -4.62 -18.05
CA CYS A 191 18.31 -4.74 -19.51
C CYS A 191 17.90 -3.43 -20.20
N GLN A 192 17.43 -2.41 -19.48
CA GLN A 192 17.11 -1.12 -20.09
C GLN A 192 18.39 -0.36 -20.44
N PRO A 193 18.44 0.29 -21.62
CA PRO A 193 19.62 1.05 -22.04
C PRO A 193 19.85 2.31 -21.19
N ASP A 194 18.79 2.85 -20.60
CA ASP A 194 18.88 4.07 -19.77
C ASP A 194 19.48 3.74 -18.39
N LYS A 195 20.68 4.28 -18.14
CA LYS A 195 21.41 4.14 -16.86
C LYS A 195 20.61 4.59 -15.64
N ARG A 196 19.57 5.40 -15.83
CA ARG A 196 18.68 5.85 -14.73
C ARG A 196 17.86 4.70 -14.14
N PHE A 197 17.72 3.56 -14.83
CA PHE A 197 17.09 2.35 -14.29
C PHE A 197 18.04 1.46 -13.48
N GLN A 198 19.33 1.79 -13.41
CA GLN A 198 20.28 1.05 -12.58
C GLN A 198 20.04 1.37 -11.10
N VAL A 199 19.29 0.48 -10.46
CA VAL A 199 18.97 0.52 -9.04
C VAL A 199 19.38 -0.80 -8.42
N GLY A 200 20.16 -0.74 -7.34
CA GLY A 200 20.56 -1.94 -6.62
C GLY A 200 19.37 -2.73 -6.08
N ARG A 201 19.53 -4.05 -5.96
CA ARG A 201 18.48 -5.00 -5.52
C ARG A 201 17.73 -4.52 -4.29
N ASP A 202 18.44 -4.21 -3.22
CA ASP A 202 17.82 -3.89 -1.93
C ASP A 202 17.07 -2.57 -1.99
N ARG A 203 17.63 -1.58 -2.70
CA ARG A 203 16.95 -0.32 -2.97
C ARG A 203 15.67 -0.52 -3.78
N LEU A 204 15.64 -1.45 -4.74
CA LEU A 204 14.42 -1.78 -5.46
C LEU A 204 13.35 -2.38 -4.54
N PHE A 205 13.74 -3.29 -3.62
CA PHE A 205 12.82 -3.82 -2.61
C PHE A 205 12.26 -2.73 -1.71
N GLU A 206 13.10 -1.80 -1.23
CA GLU A 206 12.67 -0.63 -0.46
C GLU A 206 11.68 0.23 -1.25
N VAL A 207 12.03 0.62 -2.48
CA VAL A 207 11.21 1.48 -3.35
C VAL A 207 9.83 0.89 -3.62
N LEU A 208 9.76 -0.43 -3.86
CA LEU A 208 8.50 -1.14 -4.05
C LEU A 208 7.75 -1.32 -2.73
N GLY A 209 8.46 -1.55 -1.61
CA GLY A 209 7.86 -1.65 -0.28
C GLY A 209 7.20 -0.34 0.17
N GLU A 210 7.92 0.78 0.04
CA GLU A 210 7.44 2.14 0.33
C GLU A 210 6.14 2.46 -0.45
N ARG A 211 5.97 1.90 -1.66
CA ARG A 211 4.78 2.09 -2.51
C ARG A 211 3.78 0.93 -2.48
N ARG A 212 3.95 -0.05 -1.57
CA ARG A 212 3.08 -1.23 -1.43
C ARG A 212 2.95 -2.07 -2.71
N LEU A 213 4.01 -2.11 -3.52
CA LEU A 213 4.12 -2.87 -4.77
C LEU A 213 4.86 -4.20 -4.60
N LEU A 214 5.07 -4.69 -3.38
CA LEU A 214 5.63 -6.02 -3.17
C LEU A 214 4.57 -7.10 -3.41
N VAL A 215 4.94 -8.15 -4.15
CA VAL A 215 4.05 -9.30 -4.37
C VAL A 215 4.16 -10.23 -3.17
N LEU A 216 3.08 -10.31 -2.39
CA LEU A 216 3.01 -11.22 -1.25
C LEU A 216 2.79 -12.66 -1.73
N PRO A 217 3.56 -13.65 -1.26
CA PRO A 217 3.30 -15.06 -1.58
C PRO A 217 1.96 -15.49 -0.97
N LYS A 218 1.12 -16.19 -1.74
CA LYS A 218 -0.07 -16.87 -1.19
C LYS A 218 0.38 -18.22 -0.62
N ARG A 219 0.04 -18.51 0.64
CA ARG A 219 0.26 -19.83 1.24
C ARG A 219 -0.74 -20.82 0.62
N ALA A 220 -0.28 -22.01 0.23
CA ALA A 220 -1.14 -23.09 -0.26
C ALA A 220 -1.21 -24.19 0.81
N TYR A 221 -2.42 -24.66 1.11
CA TYR A 221 -2.69 -25.60 2.23
C TYR A 221 -3.25 -26.96 1.78
N HIS A 222 -3.41 -27.22 0.47
CA HIS A 222 -4.14 -28.40 -0.01
C HIS A 222 -3.26 -29.32 -0.88
N LYS A 223 -3.21 -30.60 -0.52
CA LYS A 223 -2.68 -31.69 -1.36
C LYS A 223 -3.87 -32.47 -1.91
N THR A 224 -3.97 -32.62 -3.23
CA THR A 224 -5.03 -33.42 -3.86
C THR A 224 -4.49 -34.20 -5.04
N THR A 225 -4.19 -35.49 -4.83
CA THR A 225 -4.40 -36.54 -5.85
C THR A 225 -4.38 -37.93 -5.21
N GLN A 226 -5.32 -38.80 -5.63
CA GLN A 226 -5.41 -40.21 -5.26
C GLN A 226 -4.87 -41.08 -6.41
N SER A 227 -3.79 -41.83 -6.19
CA SER A 227 -2.98 -42.52 -7.21
C SER A 227 -3.33 -44.00 -7.44
N TYR A 228 -4.50 -44.47 -6.98
CA TYR A 228 -4.92 -45.87 -7.11
C TYR A 228 -5.83 -46.11 -8.33
N HIS A 229 -5.28 -46.67 -9.42
CA HIS A 229 -6.04 -47.19 -10.57
C HIS A 229 -5.35 -48.41 -11.23
N ARG A 230 -6.11 -49.18 -12.02
CA ARG A 230 -5.74 -50.48 -12.64
C ARG A 230 -5.06 -50.39 -14.02
N PHE A 231 -4.59 -49.22 -14.44
CA PHE A 231 -4.00 -49.04 -15.78
C PHE A 231 -2.50 -49.41 -15.84
N TYR A 232 -2.02 -49.75 -17.04
CA TYR A 232 -0.62 -50.10 -17.31
C TYR A 232 0.33 -48.93 -16.98
N ARG A 233 1.44 -49.24 -16.33
CA ARG A 233 2.35 -48.25 -15.72
C ARG A 233 3.70 -48.29 -16.43
N HIS A 234 4.19 -47.13 -16.86
CA HIS A 234 5.53 -47.01 -17.42
C HIS A 234 6.57 -46.70 -16.34
N PRO A 235 7.84 -47.13 -16.52
CA PRO A 235 8.91 -46.82 -15.57
C PRO A 235 9.24 -45.32 -15.58
N ASN A 236 9.68 -44.79 -14.43
CA ASN A 236 10.12 -43.40 -14.32
C ASN A 236 11.55 -43.24 -14.85
N LEU A 237 11.68 -42.75 -16.09
CA LEU A 237 12.98 -42.49 -16.75
C LEU A 237 13.70 -41.23 -16.22
N LEU A 238 13.09 -40.42 -15.37
CA LEU A 238 13.72 -39.21 -14.78
C LEU A 238 14.38 -39.49 -13.42
N LYS A 239 14.12 -40.65 -12.82
CA LYS A 239 14.69 -41.07 -11.54
C LYS A 239 16.17 -41.42 -11.70
N ALA A 240 16.97 -41.12 -10.68
CA ALA A 240 18.37 -41.53 -10.63
C ALA A 240 18.49 -43.06 -10.74
N GLY A 241 19.26 -43.53 -11.73
CA GLY A 241 19.40 -44.95 -12.05
C GLY A 241 20.10 -45.16 -13.40
N PRO A 242 20.34 -46.42 -13.79
CA PRO A 242 21.08 -46.75 -15.01
C PRO A 242 20.40 -46.24 -16.31
N ASN A 243 19.08 -46.08 -16.29
CA ASN A 243 18.28 -45.61 -17.44
C ASN A 243 17.85 -44.14 -17.30
N GLN A 244 18.54 -43.34 -16.46
CA GLN A 244 18.17 -41.94 -16.23
C GLN A 244 18.36 -41.11 -17.49
N VAL A 245 17.30 -40.42 -17.90
CA VAL A 245 17.34 -39.45 -18.99
C VAL A 245 17.52 -38.06 -18.40
N VAL A 246 18.72 -37.50 -18.57
CA VAL A 246 19.03 -36.12 -18.23
C VAL A 246 18.88 -35.26 -19.49
N PRO A 247 17.93 -34.31 -19.54
CA PRO A 247 17.75 -33.49 -20.72
C PRO A 247 18.95 -32.54 -20.90
N SER A 248 19.79 -32.82 -21.90
CA SER A 248 20.94 -32.00 -22.29
C SER A 248 20.61 -30.89 -23.30
N GLY A 249 19.39 -30.87 -23.83
CA GLY A 249 18.93 -29.92 -24.83
C GLY A 249 17.40 -29.93 -24.97
N PRO A 250 16.84 -28.98 -25.75
CA PRO A 250 15.39 -28.95 -26.00
C PRO A 250 14.92 -30.18 -26.78
N GLU A 251 13.65 -30.54 -26.58
CA GLU A 251 12.97 -31.67 -27.23
C GLU A 251 13.54 -33.06 -26.88
N HIS A 252 14.30 -33.21 -25.80
CA HIS A 252 14.68 -34.53 -25.25
C HIS A 252 13.62 -35.09 -24.30
N VAL A 253 13.08 -34.24 -23.43
CA VAL A 253 12.09 -34.63 -22.42
C VAL A 253 10.97 -33.59 -22.42
N TRP A 254 9.75 -34.04 -22.70
CA TRP A 254 8.54 -33.27 -22.47
C TRP A 254 7.83 -33.78 -21.23
N VAL A 255 7.40 -32.86 -20.38
CA VAL A 255 6.61 -33.14 -19.19
C VAL A 255 5.18 -32.69 -19.45
N ALA A 256 4.22 -33.57 -19.21
CA ALA A 256 2.80 -33.28 -19.36
C ALA A 256 2.09 -33.29 -18.01
N ASP A 257 1.11 -32.40 -17.87
CA ASP A 257 0.26 -32.33 -16.70
C ASP A 257 -1.10 -31.72 -17.03
N ILE A 258 -2.11 -32.09 -16.24
CA ILE A 258 -3.48 -31.58 -16.38
C ILE A 258 -3.81 -30.80 -15.13
N THR A 259 -4.37 -29.61 -15.32
CA THR A 259 -4.68 -28.72 -14.20
C THR A 259 -6.07 -28.12 -14.32
N TYR A 260 -6.74 -28.00 -13.18
CA TYR A 260 -8.09 -27.43 -13.11
C TYR A 260 -8.09 -25.92 -13.37
N LEU A 261 -9.00 -25.42 -14.22
CA LEU A 261 -9.18 -23.99 -14.48
C LEU A 261 -10.64 -23.61 -14.13
N PRO A 262 -10.88 -22.90 -13.01
CA PRO A 262 -12.24 -22.48 -12.63
C PRO A 262 -12.76 -21.41 -13.59
N ALA A 263 -13.87 -21.67 -14.27
CA ALA A 263 -14.62 -20.71 -15.08
C ALA A 263 -16.01 -20.45 -14.48
N ARG A 264 -16.65 -19.34 -14.87
CA ARG A 264 -18.02 -19.02 -14.43
C ARG A 264 -19.05 -19.96 -15.03
N SER A 265 -18.82 -20.45 -16.24
CA SER A 265 -19.65 -21.46 -16.91
C SER A 265 -19.50 -22.87 -16.32
N GLY A 266 -18.51 -23.09 -15.44
CA GLY A 266 -18.24 -24.39 -14.84
C GLY A 266 -16.77 -24.79 -14.82
N PRO A 267 -16.48 -26.02 -14.39
CA PRO A 267 -15.13 -26.57 -14.34
C PRO A 267 -14.52 -26.74 -15.75
N LEU A 268 -13.40 -26.07 -16.03
CA LEU A 268 -12.58 -26.33 -17.21
C LEU A 268 -11.26 -27.03 -16.82
N TYR A 269 -10.63 -27.64 -17.80
CA TYR A 269 -9.36 -28.33 -17.65
C TYR A 269 -8.35 -27.80 -18.66
N LEU A 270 -7.11 -27.65 -18.20
CA LEU A 270 -5.97 -27.21 -19.01
C LEU A 270 -4.94 -28.33 -19.03
N SER A 271 -4.70 -28.89 -20.21
CA SER A 271 -3.60 -29.82 -20.46
C SER A 271 -2.39 -29.04 -20.97
N LEU A 272 -1.23 -29.25 -20.37
CA LEU A 272 0.03 -28.60 -20.75
C LEU A 272 1.07 -29.66 -21.11
N VAL A 273 1.90 -29.34 -22.09
CA VAL A 273 3.10 -30.08 -22.45
C VAL A 273 4.26 -29.09 -22.45
N THR A 274 5.24 -29.35 -21.58
CA THR A 274 6.38 -28.46 -21.36
C THR A 274 7.69 -29.17 -21.67
N ASP A 275 8.58 -28.52 -22.39
CA ASP A 275 9.96 -28.96 -22.52
C ASP A 275 10.75 -28.81 -21.21
N ALA A 276 11.35 -29.91 -20.73
CA ALA A 276 11.98 -29.95 -19.42
C ALA A 276 13.25 -29.09 -19.34
N PHE A 277 13.98 -28.98 -20.46
CA PHE A 277 15.24 -28.27 -20.55
C PHE A 277 15.03 -26.75 -20.62
N SER A 278 14.34 -26.30 -21.67
CA SER A 278 14.08 -24.88 -21.95
C SER A 278 12.95 -24.29 -21.12
N ARG A 279 12.18 -25.12 -20.39
CA ARG A 279 10.96 -24.75 -19.65
C ARG A 279 9.84 -24.23 -20.54
N LYS A 280 9.98 -24.31 -21.87
CA LYS A 280 8.98 -23.80 -22.82
C LYS A 280 7.73 -24.66 -22.77
N ILE A 281 6.57 -24.02 -22.66
CA ILE A 281 5.29 -24.69 -22.92
C ILE A 281 5.19 -24.88 -24.43
N VAL A 282 5.37 -26.12 -24.88
CA VAL A 282 5.41 -26.49 -26.30
C VAL A 282 4.03 -26.81 -26.85
N GLY A 283 3.11 -27.23 -25.98
CA GLY A 283 1.71 -27.43 -26.32
C GLY A 283 0.77 -27.22 -25.14
N HIS A 284 -0.44 -26.78 -25.42
CA HIS A 284 -1.49 -26.56 -24.44
C HIS A 284 -2.88 -26.68 -25.07
N HIS A 285 -3.87 -27.07 -24.27
CA HIS A 285 -5.26 -27.12 -24.70
C HIS A 285 -6.22 -26.96 -23.52
N VAL A 286 -7.24 -26.12 -23.70
CA VAL A 286 -8.34 -25.92 -22.73
C VAL A 286 -9.58 -26.67 -23.21
N HIS A 287 -10.15 -27.49 -22.32
CA HIS A 287 -11.27 -28.37 -22.61
C HIS A 287 -12.22 -28.52 -21.41
N GLU A 288 -13.44 -29.01 -21.67
CA GLU A 288 -14.51 -29.15 -20.67
C GLU A 288 -14.52 -30.52 -19.99
N SER A 289 -13.82 -31.51 -20.57
CA SER A 289 -13.91 -32.92 -20.14
C SER A 289 -12.53 -33.58 -20.10
N LEU A 290 -12.26 -34.35 -19.07
CA LEU A 290 -11.03 -35.16 -18.91
C LEU A 290 -10.94 -36.39 -19.84
N HIS A 291 -11.63 -36.39 -20.99
CA HIS A 291 -11.50 -37.43 -22.00
C HIS A 291 -10.09 -37.47 -22.59
N ALA A 292 -9.56 -38.67 -22.84
CA ALA A 292 -8.21 -38.86 -23.35
C ALA A 292 -7.96 -38.13 -24.69
N GLU A 293 -8.99 -38.01 -25.53
CA GLU A 293 -8.91 -37.29 -26.80
C GLU A 293 -8.64 -35.79 -26.62
N SER A 294 -9.30 -35.16 -25.65
CA SER A 294 -9.13 -33.75 -25.31
C SER A 294 -7.73 -33.48 -24.75
N VAL A 295 -7.23 -34.37 -23.89
CA VAL A 295 -5.87 -34.28 -23.34
C VAL A 295 -4.82 -34.45 -24.44
N ALA A 296 -5.04 -35.39 -25.36
CA ALA A 296 -4.16 -35.63 -26.49
C ALA A 296 -4.01 -34.42 -27.43
N GLN A 297 -4.95 -33.46 -27.45
CA GLN A 297 -4.83 -32.27 -28.29
C GLN A 297 -3.62 -31.41 -27.92
N ALA A 298 -3.29 -31.26 -26.64
CA ALA A 298 -2.10 -30.51 -26.21
C ALA A 298 -0.81 -31.17 -26.74
N PHE A 299 -0.76 -32.51 -26.68
CA PHE A 299 0.37 -33.27 -27.21
C PHE A 299 0.46 -33.22 -28.74
N ARG A 300 -0.67 -33.35 -29.45
CA ARG A 300 -0.72 -33.17 -30.91
C ARG A 300 -0.27 -31.76 -31.31
N GLN A 301 -0.67 -30.74 -30.56
CA GLN A 301 -0.23 -29.36 -30.79
C GLN A 301 1.29 -29.23 -30.62
N ALA A 302 1.86 -29.84 -29.58
CA ALA A 302 3.32 -29.86 -29.36
C ALA A 302 4.06 -30.58 -30.49
N LEU A 303 3.57 -31.75 -30.92
CA LEU A 303 4.15 -32.51 -32.04
C LEU A 303 4.14 -31.72 -33.36
N ARG A 304 3.07 -30.97 -33.66
CA ARG A 304 3.01 -30.10 -34.87
C ARG A 304 4.04 -28.98 -34.85
N LYS A 305 4.35 -28.44 -33.66
CA LYS A 305 5.32 -27.35 -33.46
C LYS A 305 6.76 -27.84 -33.32
N ARG A 306 6.95 -29.15 -33.19
CA ARG A 306 8.24 -29.80 -32.99
C ARG A 306 9.16 -29.55 -34.19
N ARG A 307 10.42 -29.21 -33.92
CA ARG A 307 11.39 -28.88 -34.97
C ARG A 307 12.41 -29.99 -35.20
N ARG A 308 12.74 -30.78 -34.18
CA ARG A 308 13.80 -31.79 -34.24
C ARG A 308 13.22 -33.20 -34.31
N ARG A 309 13.85 -34.05 -35.12
CA ARG A 309 13.54 -35.49 -35.22
C ARG A 309 14.57 -36.29 -34.44
N GLN A 310 14.47 -36.23 -33.12
CA GLN A 310 15.36 -36.95 -32.19
C GLN A 310 14.54 -37.85 -31.25
N PRO A 311 15.15 -38.77 -30.48
CA PRO A 311 14.42 -39.50 -29.44
C PRO A 311 13.79 -38.52 -28.44
N LEU A 312 12.49 -38.71 -28.15
CA LEU A 312 11.74 -37.87 -27.23
C LEU A 312 11.15 -38.74 -26.13
N VAL A 313 11.37 -38.34 -24.88
CA VAL A 313 10.66 -38.90 -23.74
C VAL A 313 9.47 -38.01 -23.41
N HIS A 314 8.29 -38.62 -23.28
CA HIS A 314 7.11 -37.98 -22.74
C HIS A 314 6.87 -38.48 -21.32
N HIS A 315 7.11 -37.60 -20.35
CA HIS A 315 6.93 -37.85 -18.93
C HIS A 315 5.58 -37.29 -18.46
N SER A 316 4.74 -38.12 -17.86
CA SER A 316 3.46 -37.71 -17.28
C SER A 316 3.27 -38.28 -15.88
N ASP A 317 2.24 -37.82 -15.18
CA ASP A 317 1.74 -38.55 -14.03
C ASP A 317 1.05 -39.87 -14.47
N ARG A 318 0.58 -40.64 -13.50
CA ARG A 318 -0.17 -41.88 -13.74
C ARG A 318 -1.65 -41.63 -14.08
N GLY A 319 -2.07 -40.42 -14.44
CA GLY A 319 -3.46 -40.14 -14.77
C GLY A 319 -4.04 -41.14 -15.80
N ILE A 320 -5.28 -41.59 -15.58
CA ILE A 320 -6.00 -42.53 -16.46
C ILE A 320 -5.96 -42.10 -17.94
N GLN A 321 -5.93 -40.79 -18.20
CA GLN A 321 -5.85 -40.20 -19.52
C GLN A 321 -4.54 -40.54 -20.24
N TYR A 322 -3.42 -40.47 -19.53
CA TYR A 322 -2.09 -40.77 -20.08
C TYR A 322 -1.83 -42.27 -20.21
N CYS A 323 -2.47 -43.09 -19.38
CA CYS A 323 -2.44 -44.55 -19.52
C CYS A 323 -3.42 -45.09 -20.59
N SER A 324 -4.22 -44.24 -21.23
CA SER A 324 -5.22 -44.68 -22.20
C SER A 324 -4.58 -45.26 -23.47
N ALA A 325 -5.25 -46.23 -24.09
CA ALA A 325 -4.81 -46.84 -25.36
C ALA A 325 -4.61 -45.80 -26.47
N LEU A 326 -5.48 -44.78 -26.52
CA LEU A 326 -5.33 -43.66 -27.45
C LEU A 326 -3.99 -42.95 -27.28
N TYR A 327 -3.63 -42.59 -26.05
CA TYR A 327 -2.41 -41.84 -25.77
C TYR A 327 -1.16 -42.69 -26.04
N GLN A 328 -1.18 -43.97 -25.68
CA GLN A 328 -0.10 -44.91 -25.99
C GLN A 328 0.06 -45.17 -27.50
N SER A 329 -1.05 -45.24 -28.24
CA SER A 329 -1.00 -45.36 -29.71
C SER A 329 -0.35 -44.14 -30.37
N LEU A 330 -0.55 -42.93 -29.82
CA LEU A 330 0.10 -41.71 -30.29
C LEU A 330 1.60 -41.73 -30.01
N HIS A 331 2.03 -42.22 -28.84
CA HIS A 331 3.44 -42.40 -28.54
C HIS A 331 4.12 -43.36 -29.52
N ALA A 332 3.51 -44.53 -29.75
CA ALA A 332 4.03 -45.52 -30.68
C ALA A 332 4.13 -44.98 -32.11
N ARG A 333 3.07 -44.29 -32.59
CA ARG A 333 3.03 -43.70 -33.93
C ARG A 333 4.14 -42.67 -34.17
N HIS A 334 4.51 -41.91 -33.15
CA HIS A 334 5.50 -40.82 -33.27
C HIS A 334 6.88 -41.18 -32.70
N GLY A 335 7.12 -42.44 -32.35
CA GLY A 335 8.40 -42.89 -31.79
C GLY A 335 8.77 -42.20 -30.48
N VAL A 336 7.79 -41.92 -29.63
CA VAL A 336 7.97 -41.22 -28.35
C VAL A 336 8.00 -42.23 -27.22
N HIS A 337 9.02 -42.15 -26.37
CA HIS A 337 9.18 -43.03 -25.21
C HIS A 337 8.34 -42.53 -24.03
N CYS A 338 7.39 -43.34 -23.57
CA CYS A 338 6.58 -42.99 -22.41
C CYS A 338 7.35 -43.22 -21.11
N SER A 339 7.29 -42.23 -20.22
CA SER A 339 7.81 -42.25 -18.85
C SER A 339 6.70 -41.79 -17.91
N MET A 340 6.55 -42.41 -16.75
CA MET A 340 5.52 -42.03 -15.79
C MET A 340 6.06 -41.89 -14.38
N THR A 341 5.42 -41.07 -13.54
CA THR A 341 5.78 -40.95 -12.12
C THR A 341 5.56 -42.26 -11.37
N ASP A 342 6.37 -42.50 -10.35
CA ASP A 342 6.16 -43.48 -9.29
C ASP A 342 5.26 -42.83 -8.24
N GLY A 343 3.98 -43.21 -8.23
CA GLY A 343 2.87 -42.61 -7.47
C GLY A 343 3.00 -42.44 -5.95
N TYR A 344 4.21 -42.57 -5.40
CA TYR A 344 4.62 -42.32 -4.03
C TYR A 344 5.43 -41.02 -3.84
N ASP A 345 5.88 -40.36 -4.92
CA ASP A 345 6.76 -39.17 -4.81
C ASP A 345 6.22 -37.97 -5.60
N CYS A 346 5.78 -36.94 -4.87
CA CYS A 346 5.27 -35.69 -5.46
C CYS A 346 6.36 -34.85 -6.13
N TYR A 347 7.64 -35.09 -5.84
CA TYR A 347 8.73 -34.31 -6.45
C TYR A 347 8.99 -34.69 -7.91
N GLN A 348 8.46 -35.82 -8.38
CA GLN A 348 8.74 -36.34 -9.71
C GLN A 348 8.09 -35.51 -10.85
N ASN A 349 6.99 -34.80 -10.56
CA ASN A 349 6.38 -33.85 -11.50
C ASN A 349 6.53 -32.37 -11.08
N ALA A 350 7.51 -32.05 -10.23
CA ALA A 350 7.70 -30.70 -9.69
C ALA A 350 7.88 -29.60 -10.76
N LEU A 351 8.35 -29.97 -11.95
CA LEU A 351 8.47 -29.07 -13.09
C LEU A 351 7.10 -28.59 -13.56
N ALA A 352 6.18 -29.52 -13.82
CA ALA A 352 4.85 -29.16 -14.31
C ALA A 352 4.04 -28.44 -13.23
N GLU A 353 4.11 -28.90 -11.97
CA GLU A 353 3.47 -28.23 -10.84
C GLU A 353 3.92 -26.76 -10.71
N ARG A 354 5.22 -26.50 -10.87
CA ARG A 354 5.75 -25.13 -10.83
C ARG A 354 5.16 -24.26 -11.94
N ILE A 355 4.98 -24.80 -13.14
CA ILE A 355 4.44 -24.05 -14.28
C ILE A 355 2.95 -23.79 -14.10
N ASN A 356 2.20 -24.79 -13.66
CA ASN A 356 0.79 -24.61 -13.26
C ASN A 356 0.65 -23.52 -12.20
N GLY A 357 1.51 -23.55 -11.18
CA GLY A 357 1.57 -22.54 -10.14
C GLY A 357 1.81 -21.15 -10.72
N ILE A 358 2.78 -21.00 -11.64
CA ILE A 358 3.04 -19.72 -12.31
C ILE A 358 1.81 -19.24 -13.09
N LEU A 359 1.22 -20.08 -13.93
CA LEU A 359 0.07 -19.70 -14.74
C LEU A 359 -1.11 -19.28 -13.85
N LYS A 360 -1.51 -20.11 -12.89
CA LYS A 360 -2.67 -19.87 -12.03
C LYS A 360 -2.47 -18.72 -11.06
N THR A 361 -1.28 -18.62 -10.46
CA THR A 361 -1.06 -17.67 -9.36
C THR A 361 -0.51 -16.35 -9.83
N GLU A 362 0.06 -16.25 -11.04
CA GLU A 362 0.69 -15.01 -11.52
C GLU A 362 0.10 -14.41 -12.80
N LEU A 363 -0.50 -15.21 -13.69
CA LEU A 363 -0.96 -14.76 -15.02
C LEU A 363 -2.48 -14.85 -15.17
N LEU A 364 -3.08 -15.98 -14.83
CA LEU A 364 -4.53 -16.23 -14.90
C LEU A 364 -5.22 -15.84 -13.59
N LEU A 365 -5.19 -14.54 -13.26
CA LEU A 365 -5.72 -14.03 -12.00
C LEU A 365 -7.25 -13.91 -11.97
N SER A 366 -7.89 -13.79 -13.13
CA SER A 366 -9.34 -13.77 -13.28
C SER A 366 -9.85 -15.11 -13.78
N SER A 367 -11.05 -15.49 -13.32
CA SER A 367 -11.76 -16.64 -13.87
C SER A 367 -12.42 -16.27 -15.20
N PRO A 368 -12.21 -17.05 -16.27
CA PRO A 368 -12.91 -16.85 -17.54
C PRO A 368 -14.41 -17.09 -17.37
N GLU A 369 -15.21 -16.47 -18.23
CA GLU A 369 -16.65 -16.63 -18.28
C GLU A 369 -17.03 -17.94 -18.96
N ASN A 370 -16.38 -18.26 -20.08
CA ASN A 370 -16.66 -19.43 -20.91
C ASN A 370 -15.38 -20.06 -21.49
N LEU A 371 -15.53 -21.18 -22.20
CA LEU A 371 -14.43 -21.93 -22.80
C LEU A 371 -13.61 -21.10 -23.82
N GLU A 372 -14.26 -20.29 -24.64
CA GLU A 372 -13.59 -19.49 -25.67
C GLU A 372 -12.70 -18.42 -25.04
N GLN A 373 -13.23 -17.70 -24.06
CA GLN A 373 -12.44 -16.73 -23.29
C GLN A 373 -11.30 -17.41 -22.55
N ALA A 374 -11.54 -18.59 -21.96
CA ALA A 374 -10.49 -19.37 -21.31
C ALA A 374 -9.35 -19.73 -22.27
N ARG A 375 -9.66 -20.15 -23.50
CA ARG A 375 -8.65 -20.44 -24.53
C ARG A 375 -7.81 -19.20 -24.84
N LYS A 376 -8.44 -18.06 -25.10
CA LYS A 376 -7.74 -16.80 -25.39
C LYS A 376 -6.84 -16.37 -24.23
N MET A 377 -7.34 -16.43 -23.00
CA MET A 377 -6.57 -16.08 -21.80
C MET A 377 -5.36 -17.01 -21.60
N VAL A 378 -5.54 -18.31 -21.82
CA VAL A 378 -4.45 -19.29 -21.72
C VAL A 378 -3.44 -19.10 -22.85
N ASP A 379 -3.88 -18.86 -24.09
CA ASP A 379 -3.00 -18.57 -25.23
C ASP A 379 -2.10 -17.36 -24.93
N GLU A 380 -2.68 -16.27 -24.44
CA GLU A 380 -1.95 -15.07 -24.05
C GLU A 380 -0.99 -15.34 -22.88
N ALA A 381 -1.45 -16.04 -21.84
CA ALA A 381 -0.62 -16.37 -20.69
C ALA A 381 0.58 -17.25 -21.09
N VAL A 382 0.38 -18.24 -21.98
CA VAL A 382 1.44 -19.10 -22.50
C VAL A 382 2.40 -18.29 -23.38
N GLN A 383 1.91 -17.37 -24.20
CA GLN A 383 2.75 -16.48 -24.99
C GLN A 383 3.64 -15.61 -24.09
N ILE A 384 3.07 -14.95 -23.09
CA ILE A 384 3.81 -14.11 -22.13
C ILE A 384 4.84 -14.95 -21.37
N TYR A 385 4.45 -16.13 -20.89
CA TYR A 385 5.34 -17.07 -20.21
C TYR A 385 6.53 -17.47 -21.09
N ASN A 386 6.29 -17.86 -22.34
CA ASN A 386 7.33 -18.36 -23.22
C ASN A 386 8.26 -17.24 -23.73
N SER A 387 7.70 -16.09 -24.09
CA SER A 387 8.42 -15.05 -24.85
C SER A 387 8.94 -13.89 -24.02
N GLU A 388 8.29 -13.55 -22.90
CA GLU A 388 8.59 -12.34 -22.12
C GLU A 388 9.12 -12.63 -20.72
N ARG A 389 8.68 -13.73 -20.10
CA ARG A 389 8.99 -14.02 -18.70
C ARG A 389 10.44 -14.50 -18.53
N PRO A 390 11.27 -13.85 -17.71
CA PRO A 390 12.61 -14.34 -17.40
C PRO A 390 12.57 -15.45 -16.34
N HIS A 391 13.40 -16.48 -16.54
CA HIS A 391 13.50 -17.62 -15.62
C HIS A 391 14.88 -17.70 -14.97
N MET A 392 14.93 -17.67 -13.63
CA MET A 392 16.21 -17.79 -12.89
C MET A 392 16.94 -19.10 -13.19
N ALA A 393 16.20 -20.21 -13.34
CA ALA A 393 16.77 -21.51 -13.74
C ALA A 393 17.42 -21.48 -15.14
N LEU A 394 17.07 -20.50 -15.97
CA LEU A 394 17.60 -20.29 -17.32
C LEU A 394 18.53 -19.07 -17.38
N LYS A 395 19.16 -18.70 -16.26
CA LYS A 395 20.02 -17.50 -16.14
C LYS A 395 19.29 -16.22 -16.59
N ASN A 396 18.00 -16.11 -16.25
CA ASN A 396 17.06 -15.04 -16.61
C ASN A 396 16.73 -14.91 -18.11
N LYS A 397 17.13 -15.87 -18.95
CA LYS A 397 16.60 -15.96 -20.33
C LYS A 397 15.14 -16.39 -20.32
N THR A 398 14.43 -16.09 -21.39
CA THR A 398 13.05 -16.55 -21.62
C THR A 398 13.05 -17.98 -22.16
N PRO A 399 12.00 -18.77 -21.88
CA PRO A 399 11.91 -20.15 -22.37
C PRO A 399 12.10 -20.25 -23.89
N ASP A 400 11.51 -19.34 -24.66
CA ASP A 400 11.68 -19.29 -26.11
C ASP A 400 13.12 -19.01 -26.54
N ALA A 401 13.81 -18.08 -25.87
CA ALA A 401 15.19 -17.75 -26.21
C ALA A 401 16.11 -18.96 -26.00
N VAL A 402 15.89 -19.74 -24.93
CA VAL A 402 16.66 -20.98 -24.69
C VAL A 402 16.28 -22.05 -25.68
N HIS A 403 14.99 -22.24 -25.96
CA HIS A 403 14.50 -23.29 -26.85
C HIS A 403 14.99 -23.13 -28.30
N ARG A 404 15.18 -21.89 -28.76
CA ARG A 404 15.68 -21.55 -30.11
C ARG A 404 17.21 -21.48 -30.24
N ALA A 405 17.93 -21.40 -29.13
CA ALA A 405 19.39 -21.22 -29.14
C ALA A 405 20.17 -22.53 -29.36
N PHE A 406 19.50 -23.66 -29.22
CA PHE A 406 19.93 -24.98 -29.68
C PHE A 406 19.15 -25.30 -30.95
#